data_AF-A0A965PHA3-F1
#
_entry.id   AF-A0A965PHA3-F1
#
_cell.length_a   1.000
_cell.length_b   1.000
_cell.length_c   1.000
_cell.angle_alpha   90.00
_cell.angle_beta   90.00
_cell.angle_gamma   90.00
#
_symmetry.space_group_name_H-M   'P 1'
#
loop_
_entity.id
_entity.type
_entity.pdbx_description
1 polymer ?
#
loop_
_entity_poly.entity_id
_entity_poly.type
_entity_poly.pdbx_seq_one_letter_code
_entity_poly.pdbx_strand_id
1 'polypeptide(L)'
;MKTKYKKPTRAERTARFYQMMSGPGLGFTPEETSALLRAERALQRWHELECGTGDDQVTISVERDEESGKPFRRVQFMGAGGKWVDRREPCRDTETSARKRIARVMEGKTGLSAYIQGDPRGCALYILRQGDVPEGESADSYYSRGIAVCY
;
A
#
# COMPACT_ATOMS: atom_id res chain seq x y z
N MET A 1 32.87 6.86 -26.58
CA MET A 1 31.72 5.91 -26.67
C MET A 1 30.70 6.29 -25.60
N LYS A 2 29.47 6.67 -25.97
CA LYS A 2 28.37 6.86 -25.01
C LYS A 2 27.66 5.52 -24.86
N THR A 3 27.80 4.86 -23.71
CA THR A 3 27.06 3.63 -23.38
C THR A 3 25.58 3.98 -23.38
N LYS A 4 24.78 3.39 -24.29
CA LYS A 4 23.32 3.60 -24.31
C LYS A 4 22.75 3.01 -23.01
N TYR A 5 22.08 3.84 -22.22
CA TYR A 5 21.37 3.39 -21.04
C TYR A 5 20.30 2.37 -21.45
N LYS A 6 20.38 1.14 -20.92
CA LYS A 6 19.37 0.10 -21.08
C LYS A 6 18.45 0.12 -19.87
N LYS A 7 17.17 0.40 -20.07
CA LYS A 7 16.17 0.35 -19.00
C LYS A 7 16.06 -1.09 -18.47
N PRO A 8 16.08 -1.32 -17.15
CA PRO A 8 15.97 -2.65 -16.59
C PRO A 8 14.58 -3.25 -16.87
N THR A 9 14.57 -4.54 -17.16
CA THR A 9 13.36 -5.37 -17.28
C THR A 9 12.63 -5.49 -15.95
N ARG A 10 11.38 -5.96 -15.98
CA ARG A 10 10.61 -6.26 -14.77
C ARG A 10 11.27 -7.34 -13.91
N ALA A 11 11.87 -8.35 -14.54
CA ALA A 11 12.56 -9.43 -13.84
C ALA A 11 13.80 -8.88 -13.10
N GLU A 12 14.60 -8.05 -13.76
CA GLU A 12 15.78 -7.41 -13.14
C GLU A 12 15.39 -6.49 -11.98
N ARG A 13 14.31 -5.71 -12.11
CA ARG A 13 13.79 -4.89 -11.01
C ARG A 13 13.31 -5.73 -9.83
N THR A 14 12.58 -6.81 -10.11
CA THR A 14 12.16 -7.79 -9.10
C THR A 14 13.35 -8.37 -8.36
N ALA A 15 14.32 -8.91 -9.08
CA ALA A 15 15.51 -9.53 -8.48
C ALA A 15 16.27 -8.53 -7.61
N ARG A 16 16.47 -7.30 -8.10
CA ARG A 16 17.15 -6.24 -7.35
C ARG A 16 16.39 -5.87 -6.07
N PHE A 17 15.07 -5.80 -6.12
CA PHE A 17 14.25 -5.50 -4.94
C PHE A 17 14.38 -6.60 -3.88
N TYR A 18 14.27 -7.87 -4.28
CA TYR A 18 14.42 -9.00 -3.34
C TYR A 18 15.83 -9.04 -2.75
N GLN A 19 16.86 -8.80 -3.56
CA GLN A 19 18.25 -8.70 -3.07
C GLN A 19 18.39 -7.58 -2.03
N MET A 20 17.83 -6.40 -2.29
CA MET A 20 17.83 -5.29 -1.35
C MET A 20 17.14 -5.66 -0.04
N MET A 21 15.95 -6.27 -0.09
CA MET A 21 15.17 -6.68 1.09
C MET A 21 15.88 -7.76 1.92
N SER A 22 16.63 -8.65 1.27
CA SER A 22 17.47 -9.65 1.94
C SER A 22 18.79 -9.10 2.48
N GLY A 23 19.15 -7.86 2.11
CA GLY A 23 20.46 -7.28 2.38
C GLY A 23 20.76 -7.07 3.87
N PRO A 24 22.04 -6.83 4.21
CA PRO A 24 22.46 -6.50 5.57
C PRO A 24 21.65 -5.30 6.10
N GLY A 25 21.10 -5.46 7.31
CA GLY A 25 20.28 -4.44 7.97
C GLY A 25 18.76 -4.58 7.76
N LEU A 26 18.30 -5.39 6.80
CA LEU A 26 16.87 -5.70 6.64
C LEU A 26 16.56 -7.17 6.91
N GLY A 27 17.30 -8.09 6.26
CA GLY A 27 17.21 -9.51 6.52
C GLY A 27 15.81 -10.11 6.31
N PHE A 28 15.05 -9.63 5.31
CA PHE A 28 13.78 -10.28 4.94
C PHE A 28 14.03 -11.49 4.05
N THR A 29 13.30 -12.58 4.29
CA THR A 29 13.29 -13.73 3.39
C THR A 29 12.51 -13.40 2.10
N PRO A 30 12.67 -14.18 1.02
CA PRO A 30 11.84 -14.03 -0.18
C PRO A 30 10.34 -14.15 0.10
N GLU A 31 9.94 -15.02 1.03
CA GLU A 31 8.54 -15.24 1.43
C GLU A 31 7.99 -14.03 2.17
N GLU A 32 8.76 -13.50 3.13
CA GLU A 32 8.42 -12.27 3.85
C GLU A 32 8.31 -11.07 2.89
N THR A 33 9.29 -10.93 1.99
CA THR A 33 9.29 -9.88 0.95
C THR A 33 8.04 -9.98 0.07
N SER A 34 7.70 -11.20 -0.36
CA SER A 34 6.48 -11.46 -1.13
C SER A 34 5.21 -11.15 -0.34
N ALA A 35 5.20 -11.43 0.96
CA ALA A 35 4.08 -11.12 1.85
C ALA A 35 3.89 -9.61 2.02
N LEU A 36 4.98 -8.85 2.18
CA LEU A 36 4.95 -7.38 2.26
C LEU A 36 4.45 -6.77 0.94
N LEU A 37 4.92 -7.25 -0.22
CA LEU A 37 4.43 -6.77 -1.53
C LEU A 37 2.94 -7.05 -1.75
N ARG A 38 2.43 -8.17 -1.25
CA ARG A 38 0.98 -8.46 -1.31
C ARG A 38 0.19 -7.57 -0.35
N ALA A 39 0.77 -7.21 0.80
CA ALA A 39 0.14 -6.27 1.72
C ALA A 39 0.13 -4.85 1.14
N GLU A 40 1.24 -4.40 0.57
CA GLU A 40 1.36 -3.09 -0.07
C GLU A 40 0.31 -2.89 -1.16
N ARG A 41 0.20 -3.81 -2.12
CA ARG A 41 -0.81 -3.73 -3.19
C ARG A 41 -2.25 -3.72 -2.67
N ALA A 42 -2.50 -4.43 -1.57
CA ALA A 42 -3.81 -4.44 -0.94
C ALA A 42 -4.12 -3.11 -0.25
N LEU A 43 -3.12 -2.48 0.39
CA LEU A 43 -3.25 -1.16 1.01
C LEU A 43 -3.39 -0.07 -0.05
N GLN A 44 -2.56 -0.07 -1.09
CA GLN A 44 -2.65 0.88 -2.19
C GLN A 44 -4.05 0.86 -2.80
N ARG A 45 -4.55 -0.32 -3.16
CA ARG A 45 -5.89 -0.46 -3.71
C ARG A 45 -6.99 -0.02 -2.74
N TRP A 46 -6.80 -0.28 -1.45
CA TRP A 46 -7.74 0.16 -0.44
C TRP A 46 -7.81 1.69 -0.34
N HIS A 47 -6.65 2.35 -0.24
CA HIS A 47 -6.57 3.81 -0.15
C HIS A 47 -7.06 4.53 -1.41
N GLU A 48 -6.82 3.94 -2.61
CA GLU A 48 -7.45 4.41 -3.85
C GLU A 48 -8.97 4.37 -3.77
N LEU A 49 -9.53 3.29 -3.21
CA LEU A 49 -10.98 3.13 -3.08
C LEU A 49 -11.55 4.04 -1.99
N GLU A 50 -10.82 4.32 -0.91
CA GLU A 50 -11.23 5.31 0.11
C GLU A 50 -11.30 6.73 -0.48
N CYS A 51 -10.36 7.08 -1.37
CA CYS A 51 -10.40 8.35 -2.12
C CYS A 51 -11.47 8.36 -3.23
N GLY A 52 -11.93 7.18 -3.65
CA GLY A 52 -12.85 7.01 -4.77
C GLY A 52 -12.13 6.92 -6.12
N THR A 53 -12.70 6.14 -7.02
CA THR A 53 -12.21 5.95 -8.39
C THR A 53 -13.40 5.88 -9.34
N GLY A 54 -13.26 6.45 -10.54
CA GLY A 54 -14.40 6.57 -11.43
C GLY A 54 -14.17 7.50 -12.61
N ASP A 55 -15.25 7.73 -13.33
CA ASP A 55 -15.40 8.69 -14.41
C ASP A 55 -16.75 9.43 -14.28
N ASP A 56 -17.13 10.17 -15.32
CA ASP A 56 -18.36 10.97 -15.35
C ASP A 56 -19.65 10.13 -15.25
N GLN A 57 -19.57 8.81 -15.41
CA GLN A 57 -20.72 7.91 -15.41
C GLN A 57 -20.76 6.97 -14.20
N VAL A 58 -19.62 6.68 -13.58
CA VAL A 58 -19.54 5.81 -12.42
C VAL A 58 -18.47 6.25 -11.44
N THR A 59 -18.79 6.26 -10.15
CA THR A 59 -17.85 6.39 -9.05
C THR A 59 -17.95 5.18 -8.14
N ILE A 60 -16.80 4.64 -7.74
CA ILE A 60 -16.66 3.52 -6.83
C ILE A 60 -15.81 3.98 -5.66
N SER A 61 -16.29 3.80 -4.44
CA SER A 61 -15.50 4.05 -3.24
C SER A 61 -15.70 2.94 -2.20
N VAL A 62 -14.82 2.93 -1.21
CA VAL A 62 -14.99 2.17 0.03
C VAL A 62 -15.12 3.16 1.18
N GLU A 63 -16.09 2.91 2.04
CA GLU A 63 -16.36 3.69 3.25
C GLU A 63 -16.49 2.75 4.44
N ARG A 64 -16.16 3.24 5.64
CA ARG A 64 -16.41 2.52 6.89
C ARG A 64 -17.60 3.13 7.59
N ASP A 65 -18.46 2.26 8.09
CA ASP A 65 -19.54 2.64 8.99
C ASP A 65 -18.96 3.19 10.30
N GLU A 66 -19.38 4.38 10.72
CA GLU A 66 -18.78 5.09 11.87
C GLU A 66 -19.00 4.37 13.20
N GLU A 67 -20.15 3.70 13.36
CA GLU A 67 -20.50 3.00 14.61
C GLU A 67 -19.86 1.61 14.67
N SER A 68 -19.96 0.83 13.59
CA SER A 68 -19.51 -0.57 13.58
C SER A 68 -18.10 -0.78 13.02
N GLY A 69 -17.51 0.20 12.36
CA GLY A 69 -16.22 0.11 11.66
C GLY A 69 -16.21 -0.82 10.44
N LYS A 70 -17.37 -1.39 10.08
CA LYS A 70 -17.49 -2.35 8.96
C LYS A 70 -17.35 -1.63 7.63
N PRO A 71 -16.59 -2.19 6.68
CA PRO A 71 -16.44 -1.56 5.38
C PRO A 71 -17.57 -1.91 4.42
N PHE A 72 -17.95 -0.92 3.62
CA PHE A 72 -18.92 -1.02 2.56
C PHE A 72 -18.31 -0.49 1.28
N ARG A 73 -18.63 -1.16 0.17
CA ARG A 73 -18.35 -0.62 -1.17
C ARG A 73 -19.56 0.18 -1.60
N ARG A 74 -19.32 1.44 -1.97
CA ARG A 74 -20.33 2.33 -2.55
C ARG A 74 -20.09 2.46 -4.04
N VAL A 75 -21.15 2.36 -4.83
CA VAL A 75 -21.13 2.54 -6.28
C VAL A 75 -22.24 3.50 -6.67
N GLN A 76 -21.83 4.62 -7.25
CA GLN A 76 -22.74 5.63 -7.77
C GLN A 76 -22.61 5.61 -9.29
N PHE A 77 -23.72 5.46 -10.03
CA PHE A 77 -23.66 5.39 -11.48
C PHE A 77 -24.92 5.98 -12.14
N MET A 78 -24.79 6.39 -13.40
CA MET A 78 -25.92 6.85 -14.20
C MET A 78 -26.81 5.67 -14.61
N GLY A 79 -28.02 5.61 -14.05
CA GLY A 79 -29.03 4.61 -14.40
C GLY A 79 -29.81 4.95 -15.67
N ALA A 80 -30.67 4.02 -16.09
CA ALA A 80 -31.57 4.23 -17.22
C ALA A 80 -32.47 5.47 -16.97
N GLY A 81 -32.56 6.35 -17.99
CA GLY A 81 -33.32 7.59 -17.89
C GLY A 81 -32.57 8.77 -17.26
N GLY A 82 -31.24 8.70 -17.12
CA GLY A 82 -30.41 9.82 -16.67
C GLY A 82 -30.51 10.12 -15.18
N LYS A 83 -30.91 9.12 -14.37
CA LYS A 83 -30.99 9.24 -12.90
C LYS A 83 -29.79 8.57 -12.26
N TRP A 84 -29.14 9.27 -11.34
CA TRP A 84 -28.08 8.68 -10.51
C TRP A 84 -28.65 7.58 -9.61
N VAL A 85 -27.98 6.44 -9.59
CA VAL A 85 -28.25 5.30 -8.72
C VAL A 85 -27.10 5.18 -7.73
N ASP A 86 -27.41 4.98 -6.45
CA ASP A 86 -26.44 4.79 -5.37
C ASP A 86 -26.64 3.41 -4.75
N ARG A 87 -25.58 2.59 -4.72
CA ARG A 87 -25.58 1.25 -4.12
C ARG A 87 -24.50 1.16 -3.07
N ARG A 88 -24.85 0.64 -1.90
CA ARG A 88 -23.95 0.40 -0.77
C ARG A 88 -24.07 -1.05 -0.33
N GLU A 89 -22.98 -1.79 -0.41
CA GLU A 89 -22.95 -3.23 -0.08
C GLU A 89 -21.77 -3.55 0.83
N PRO A 90 -21.92 -4.43 1.83
CA PRO A 90 -20.80 -4.88 2.65
C PRO A 90 -19.67 -5.43 1.78
N CYS A 91 -18.43 -5.06 2.09
CA CYS A 91 -17.27 -5.56 1.36
C CYS A 91 -16.23 -6.18 2.29
N ARG A 92 -15.23 -6.82 1.70
CA ARG A 92 -14.13 -7.42 2.45
C ARG A 92 -13.18 -6.33 2.98
N ASP A 93 -12.81 -6.41 4.25
CA ASP A 93 -11.75 -5.57 4.84
C ASP A 93 -10.35 -6.07 4.43
N THR A 94 -9.83 -5.55 3.32
CA THR A 94 -8.48 -5.90 2.86
C THR A 94 -7.39 -5.11 3.57
N GLU A 95 -7.70 -3.95 4.13
CA GLU A 95 -6.76 -3.11 4.88
C GLU A 95 -6.35 -3.78 6.19
N THR A 96 -7.31 -4.20 7.01
CA THR A 96 -7.06 -4.90 8.28
C THR A 96 -6.27 -6.19 8.04
N SER A 97 -6.60 -6.90 6.97
CA SER A 97 -5.89 -8.12 6.57
C SER A 97 -4.43 -7.84 6.18
N ALA A 98 -4.18 -6.73 5.47
CA ALA A 98 -2.83 -6.31 5.08
C ALA A 98 -2.01 -5.84 6.29
N ARG A 99 -2.61 -5.03 7.18
CA ARG A 99 -1.99 -4.60 8.45
C ARG A 99 -1.57 -5.79 9.31
N LYS A 100 -2.43 -6.80 9.46
CA LYS A 100 -2.09 -8.05 10.18
C LYS A 100 -0.93 -8.81 9.54
N ARG A 101 -0.88 -8.85 8.20
CA ARG A 101 0.23 -9.51 7.47
C ARG A 101 1.54 -8.78 7.70
N ILE A 102 1.53 -7.45 7.65
CA ILE A 102 2.72 -6.62 7.92
C ILE A 102 3.18 -6.86 9.36
N ALA A 103 2.28 -6.73 10.35
CA ALA A 103 2.62 -6.96 11.76
C ALA A 103 3.29 -8.32 11.98
N ARG A 104 2.76 -9.38 11.37
CA ARG A 104 3.35 -10.72 11.46
C ARG A 104 4.73 -10.83 10.82
N VAL A 105 4.97 -10.18 9.69
CA VAL A 105 6.30 -10.19 9.03
C VAL A 105 7.32 -9.35 9.81
N MET A 106 6.86 -8.28 10.47
CA MET A 106 7.71 -7.41 11.29
C MET A 106 8.03 -8.01 12.66
N GLU A 107 7.32 -9.06 13.08
CA GLU A 107 7.60 -9.79 14.32
C GLU A 107 9.03 -10.35 14.29
N GLY A 108 9.86 -9.93 15.24
CA GLY A 108 11.27 -10.32 15.31
C GLY A 108 12.24 -9.52 14.42
N LYS A 109 11.77 -8.49 13.70
CA LYS A 109 12.63 -7.58 12.92
C LYS A 109 13.11 -6.39 13.77
N THR A 110 13.98 -6.66 14.73
CA THR A 110 14.52 -5.64 15.64
C THR A 110 15.19 -4.49 14.88
N GLY A 111 14.87 -3.25 15.27
CA GLY A 111 15.42 -2.04 14.64
C GLY A 111 14.73 -1.63 13.33
N LEU A 112 13.67 -2.35 12.93
CA LEU A 112 12.82 -1.99 11.79
C LEU A 112 11.39 -1.71 12.25
N SER A 113 10.74 -0.77 11.56
CA SER A 113 9.31 -0.52 11.69
C SER A 113 8.65 -0.36 10.33
N ALA A 114 7.35 -0.63 10.25
CA ALA A 114 6.57 -0.42 9.04
C ALA A 114 5.79 0.90 9.13
N TYR A 115 5.83 1.69 8.06
CA TYR A 115 5.04 2.89 7.89
C TYR A 115 4.05 2.70 6.74
N ILE A 116 2.76 2.92 7.01
CA ILE A 116 1.68 2.81 6.02
C ILE A 116 1.25 4.21 5.64
N GLN A 117 1.46 4.58 4.38
CA GLN A 117 1.05 5.87 3.85
C GLN A 117 -0.37 5.78 3.29
N GLY A 118 -1.29 6.57 3.84
CA GLY A 118 -2.68 6.61 3.40
C GLY A 118 -2.92 7.38 2.09
N ASP A 119 -1.93 8.13 1.59
CA ASP A 119 -2.04 8.84 0.31
C ASP A 119 -1.91 7.86 -0.87
N PRO A 120 -2.94 7.70 -1.72
CA PRO A 120 -2.96 6.71 -2.81
C PRO A 120 -2.02 7.03 -3.98
N ARG A 121 -1.44 8.24 -4.04
CA ARG A 121 -0.61 8.70 -5.18
C ARG A 121 0.83 8.16 -5.14
N GLY A 122 1.19 7.40 -4.10
CA GLY A 122 2.53 6.88 -3.87
C GLY A 122 2.55 5.42 -3.42
N CYS A 123 3.65 5.02 -2.78
CA CYS A 123 3.77 3.69 -2.19
C CYS A 123 2.92 3.62 -0.92
N ALA A 124 2.16 2.54 -0.72
CA ALA A 124 1.35 2.43 0.51
C ALA A 124 2.14 1.91 1.71
N LEU A 125 3.32 1.33 1.51
CA LEU A 125 4.12 0.70 2.56
C LEU A 125 5.60 1.04 2.42
N TYR A 126 6.18 1.47 3.54
CA TYR A 126 7.62 1.73 3.68
C TYR A 126 8.17 0.95 4.88
N ILE A 127 9.39 0.43 4.75
CA ILE A 127 10.16 -0.10 5.87
C ILE A 127 11.14 0.98 6.34
N LEU A 128 11.03 1.34 7.62
CA LEU A 128 11.90 2.30 8.28
C LEU A 128 12.94 1.55 9.10
N ARG A 129 14.17 2.05 9.09
CA ARG A 129 15.26 1.65 9.98
C ARG A 129 15.35 2.65 11.13
N GLN A 130 16.00 2.23 12.23
CA GLN A 130 16.35 3.14 13.30
C GLN A 130 17.11 4.36 12.75
N GLY A 131 16.62 5.57 13.06
CA GLY A 131 17.17 6.83 12.57
C GLY A 131 16.62 7.34 11.24
N ASP A 132 15.80 6.57 10.50
CA ASP A 132 15.11 7.09 9.30
C ASP A 132 14.11 8.19 9.71
N VAL A 133 13.48 8.10 10.88
CA VAL A 133 12.66 9.17 11.49
C VAL A 133 13.40 9.74 12.70
N PRO A 134 13.56 11.08 12.83
CA PRO A 134 14.19 11.67 14.00
C PRO A 134 13.41 11.33 15.28
N GLU A 135 14.11 11.25 16.41
CA GLU A 135 13.48 10.95 17.69
C GLU A 135 12.47 12.03 18.07
N GLY A 136 11.24 11.62 18.42
CA GLY A 136 10.13 12.52 18.74
C GLY A 136 9.28 12.97 17.55
N GLU A 137 9.65 12.61 16.32
CA GLU A 137 8.91 13.00 15.11
C GLU A 137 7.98 11.88 14.59
N SER A 138 6.90 12.27 13.90
CA SER A 138 6.01 11.32 13.21
C SER A 138 6.52 10.97 11.82
N ALA A 139 6.46 9.70 11.45
CA ALA A 139 6.73 9.22 10.09
C ALA A 139 5.83 9.89 9.04
N ASP A 140 4.62 10.31 9.43
CA ASP A 140 3.67 11.03 8.56
C ASP A 140 4.24 12.34 8.01
N SER A 141 5.20 12.96 8.72
CA SER A 141 5.85 14.20 8.27
C SER A 141 7.01 13.95 7.28
N TYR A 142 7.37 12.68 7.05
CA TYR A 142 8.51 12.27 6.23
C TYR A 142 8.08 11.28 5.14
N TYR A 143 7.25 11.75 4.21
CA TYR A 143 6.60 11.00 3.10
C TYR A 143 7.51 10.19 2.15
N SER A 144 8.84 10.25 2.29
CA SER A 144 9.77 9.52 1.40
C SER A 144 10.98 8.94 2.12
N ARG A 145 10.91 8.76 3.44
CA ARG A 145 11.99 8.12 4.20
C ARG A 145 11.75 6.61 4.35
N GLY A 146 12.84 5.87 4.49
CA GLY A 146 12.84 4.42 4.48
C GLY A 146 12.77 3.81 3.08
N ILE A 147 12.42 2.53 3.04
CA ILE A 147 12.48 1.69 1.85
C ILE A 147 11.05 1.43 1.37
N ALA A 148 10.71 2.01 0.23
CA ALA A 148 9.42 1.80 -0.44
C ALA A 148 9.24 0.34 -0.84
N VAL A 149 8.13 -0.28 -0.44
CA VAL A 149 7.80 -1.68 -0.75
C VAL A 149 6.96 -1.79 -2.03
N CYS A 150 7.37 -1.07 -3.07
CA CYS A 150 6.76 -1.05 -4.40
C CYS A 150 7.86 -0.81 -5.45
N TYR A 151 7.88 -1.55 -6.56
CA TYR A 151 8.96 -1.52 -7.57
C TYR A 151 8.53 -1.91 -8.99
#